data_AF-A0A832G729-F1
#
_entry.id   AF-A0A832G729-F1
#
_cell.length_a   1.000
_cell.length_b   1.000
_cell.length_c   1.000
_cell.angle_alpha   90.00
_cell.angle_beta   90.00
_cell.angle_gamma   90.00
#
_symmetry.space_group_name_H-M   'P 1'
#
loop_
_entity.id
_entity.type
_entity.pdbx_description
1 polymer ?
#
loop_
_entity_poly.entity_id
_entity_poly.type
_entity_poly.pdbx_seq_one_letter_code
_entity_poly.pdbx_strand_id
1 'polypeptide(L)' 'EEARRQLAILFVKQGWKYPVELPDISTKEKAQKFIGLDMPKLKEAKQEFINTTLKQWDEEARKRQGYLFEYKIKE' A
#
# COMPACT_ATOMS: atom_id res chain seq x y z
N GLU A 1 -14.56 -1.46 -19.88
CA GLU A 1 -15.24 -2.65 -20.47
C GLU A 1 -14.47 -3.41 -21.54
N GLU A 2 -13.70 -2.77 -22.43
CA GLU A 2 -12.99 -3.50 -23.50
C GLU A 2 -12.05 -4.60 -22.98
N ALA A 3 -11.23 -4.30 -21.97
CA ALA A 3 -10.34 -5.27 -21.33
C ALA A 3 -11.10 -6.49 -20.76
N ARG A 4 -12.29 -6.27 -20.16
CA ARG A 4 -13.11 -7.36 -19.60
C ARG A 4 -13.62 -8.29 -20.71
N ARG A 5 -14.01 -7.75 -21.87
CA ARG A 5 -14.44 -8.56 -23.03
C ARG A 5 -13.31 -9.38 -23.60
N GLN A 6 -12.13 -8.79 -23.76
CA GLN A 6 -10.95 -9.51 -24.26
C GLN A 6 -10.54 -10.65 -23.30
N LEU A 7 -10.58 -10.39 -21.98
CA LEU A 7 -10.34 -11.41 -20.96
C LEU A 7 -11.38 -12.53 -20.99
N ALA A 8 -12.66 -12.23 -21.16
CA ALA A 8 -13.71 -13.26 -21.28
C ALA A 8 -13.44 -14.21 -22.46
N ILE A 9 -13.06 -13.68 -23.63
CA ILE A 9 -12.70 -14.48 -24.80
C ILE A 9 -11.47 -15.35 -24.50
N LEU A 10 -10.45 -14.79 -23.84
CA LEU A 10 -9.23 -15.52 -23.47
C LEU A 10 -9.53 -16.68 -22.49
N PHE A 11 -10.33 -16.44 -21.46
CA PHE A 11 -10.70 -17.45 -20.47
C PHE A 11 -11.48 -18.61 -21.10
N VAL A 12 -12.46 -18.31 -21.96
CA VAL A 12 -13.21 -19.33 -22.69
C VAL A 12 -12.28 -20.17 -23.59
N LYS A 13 -11.34 -19.52 -24.30
CA LYS A 13 -10.35 -20.23 -25.13
C LYS A 13 -9.44 -21.16 -24.33
N GLN A 14 -9.11 -20.82 -23.09
CA GLN A 14 -8.32 -21.68 -22.21
C GLN A 14 -9.14 -22.72 -21.44
N GLY A 15 -10.46 -22.77 -21.62
CA GLY A 15 -11.34 -23.67 -20.87
C GLY A 15 -11.57 -23.26 -19.42
N TRP A 16 -11.30 -22.00 -19.08
CA TRP A 16 -11.52 -21.46 -17.74
C TRP A 16 -12.98 -21.02 -17.56
N LYS A 17 -13.50 -21.21 -16.34
CA LYS A 17 -14.86 -20.81 -15.97
C LYS A 17 -14.94 -19.27 -15.90
N TYR A 18 -15.90 -18.69 -16.61
CA TYR A 18 -16.21 -17.27 -16.59
C TYR A 18 -17.69 -17.07 -16.19
N PRO A 19 -18.04 -16.06 -15.36
CA PRO A 19 -17.20 -15.02 -14.77
C PRO A 19 -16.26 -15.56 -13.68
N VAL A 20 -15.10 -14.92 -13.54
CA VAL A 20 -14.13 -15.24 -12.47
C VAL A 20 -14.73 -14.84 -11.12
N GLU A 21 -14.74 -15.78 -10.18
CA GLU A 21 -15.18 -15.53 -8.81
C GLU A 21 -14.17 -14.61 -8.12
N LEU A 22 -14.62 -13.41 -7.73
CA LEU A 22 -13.81 -12.47 -6.99
C LEU A 22 -14.00 -12.71 -5.49
N PRO A 23 -12.91 -12.68 -4.70
CA PRO A 23 -13.02 -12.70 -3.26
C PRO A 23 -13.65 -11.40 -2.75
N ASP A 24 -14.13 -11.43 -1.52
CA ASP A 24 -14.67 -10.24 -0.89
C ASP A 24 -13.56 -9.19 -0.66
N ILE A 25 -13.59 -8.11 -1.45
CA ILE A 25 -12.70 -6.95 -1.36
C ILE A 25 -13.46 -5.67 -0.96
N SER A 26 -14.61 -5.82 -0.29
CA SER A 26 -15.48 -4.71 0.11
C SER A 26 -14.81 -3.72 1.08
N THR A 27 -13.77 -4.14 1.81
CA THR A 27 -13.01 -3.27 2.71
C THR A 27 -11.54 -3.24 2.34
N LYS A 28 -10.87 -2.15 2.74
CA LYS A 28 -9.43 -1.96 2.55
C LYS A 28 -8.64 -3.13 3.13
N GLU A 29 -8.99 -3.60 4.32
CA GLU A 29 -8.31 -4.68 5.03
C GLU A 29 -8.43 -6.00 4.25
N LYS A 30 -9.63 -6.31 3.73
CA LYS A 30 -9.86 -7.52 2.95
C LYS A 30 -9.10 -7.48 1.62
N ALA A 31 -9.12 -6.33 0.93
CA ALA A 31 -8.38 -6.14 -0.31
C ALA A 31 -6.86 -6.28 -0.09
N GLN A 32 -6.32 -5.63 0.95
CA GLN A 32 -4.90 -5.71 1.31
C GLN A 32 -4.47 -7.14 1.65
N LYS A 33 -5.31 -7.87 2.39
CA LYS A 33 -5.06 -9.29 2.68
C LYS A 33 -5.08 -10.15 1.42
N PHE A 34 -6.03 -9.89 0.50
CA PHE A 34 -6.15 -10.66 -0.74
C PHE A 34 -4.91 -10.53 -1.63
N ILE A 35 -4.33 -9.34 -1.73
CA ILE A 35 -3.08 -9.13 -2.49
C ILE A 35 -1.81 -9.48 -1.70
N GLY A 36 -1.93 -10.03 -0.49
CA GLY A 36 -0.80 -10.52 0.31
C GLY A 36 -0.01 -9.45 1.07
N LEU A 37 -0.59 -8.29 1.36
CA LEU A 37 0.08 -7.26 2.16
C LEU A 37 0.06 -7.60 3.66
N ASP A 38 1.25 -7.76 4.24
CA ASP A 38 1.45 -7.88 5.69
C ASP A 38 1.37 -6.49 6.36
N MET A 39 0.14 -6.04 6.61
CA MET A 39 -0.12 -4.72 7.19
C MET A 39 0.46 -4.51 8.60
N PRO A 40 0.45 -5.50 9.53
CA PRO A 40 1.16 -5.39 10.79
C PRO A 40 2.64 -5.05 10.62
N LYS A 41 3.37 -5.83 9.81
CA LYS A 41 4.80 -5.62 9.57
C LYS A 41 5.09 -4.27 8.92
N LEU A 42 4.29 -3.87 7.93
CA LEU A 42 4.45 -2.58 7.26
C LEU A 42 4.19 -1.39 8.18
N LYS A 43 3.24 -1.50 9.10
CA LYS A 43 2.96 -0.46 10.09
C LYS A 43 4.09 -0.34 11.11
N GLU A 44 4.62 -1.47 11.60
CA GLU A 44 5.76 -1.50 12.51
C GLU A 44 7.00 -0.88 11.89
N ALA A 45 7.38 -1.34 10.68
CA ALA A 45 8.51 -0.78 9.94
C ALA A 45 8.36 0.73 9.68
N LYS A 46 7.13 1.20 9.41
CA LYS A 46 6.86 2.63 9.25
C LYS A 46 7.06 3.40 10.56
N GLN A 47 6.66 2.85 11.70
CA GLN A 47 6.89 3.48 12.99
C GLN A 47 8.36 3.54 13.36
N GLU A 48 9.11 2.46 13.09
CA GLU A 48 10.56 2.45 13.26
C GLU A 48 11.23 3.51 12.40
N PHE A 49 10.87 3.59 11.11
CA PHE A 49 11.38 4.60 10.19
C PHE A 49 11.11 6.04 10.68
N ILE A 50 9.90 6.30 11.16
CA ILE A 50 9.52 7.63 11.71
C ILE A 50 10.35 7.96 12.95
N ASN A 51 10.60 6.98 13.81
CA ASN A 51 11.31 7.20 15.06
C ASN A 51 12.83 7.27 14.92
N THR A 52 13.38 6.77 13.82
CA THR A 52 14.83 6.68 13.60
C THR A 52 15.27 7.59 12.46
N THR A 53 14.95 7.21 11.23
CA THR A 53 15.48 7.80 10.00
C THR A 53 14.96 9.21 9.78
N LEU A 54 13.65 9.44 10.00
CA LEU A 54 13.10 10.79 9.87
C LEU A 54 13.73 11.78 10.85
N LYS A 55 13.96 11.37 12.11
CA LYS A 55 14.59 12.25 13.10
C LYS A 55 16.03 12.61 12.72
N GLN A 56 16.79 11.64 12.21
CA GLN A 56 18.15 11.87 11.71
C GLN A 56 18.15 12.87 10.55
N TRP A 57 17.23 12.69 9.58
CA TRP A 57 17.09 13.61 8.46
C TRP A 57 16.71 15.02 8.89
N ASP A 58 15.84 15.15 9.90
CA ASP A 58 15.46 16.45 10.47
C ASP A 58 16.66 17.14 11.14
N GLU A 59 17.48 16.40 11.88
CA GLU A 59 18.71 16.93 12.48
C GLU A 59 19.72 17.39 11.43
N GLU A 60 19.94 16.59 10.38
CA GLU A 60 20.83 16.93 9.28
C GLU A 60 20.33 18.14 8.49
N ALA A 61 19.02 18.19 8.19
CA ALA A 61 18.39 19.32 7.53
C ALA A 61 18.56 20.61 8.35
N ARG A 62 18.36 20.52 9.68
CA ARG A 62 18.54 21.64 10.61
C ARG A 62 19.96 22.20 10.57
N LYS A 63 20.97 21.33 10.54
CA LYS A 63 22.40 21.73 10.45
C LYS A 63 22.72 22.39 9.10
N ARG A 64 22.12 21.91 8.01
CA ARG A 64 22.43 22.37 6.65
C ARG A 64 21.78 23.71 6.29
N GLN A 65 20.50 23.90 6.62
CA GLN A 65 19.68 25.00 6.07
C GLN A 65 18.77 25.68 7.11
N GLY A 66 18.84 25.29 8.39
CA GLY A 66 17.86 25.71 9.40
C GLY A 66 16.59 24.84 9.37
N TYR A 67 15.48 25.31 9.96
CA TYR A 67 14.24 24.54 10.02
C TYR A 67 13.44 24.62 8.71
N LEU A 68 13.00 23.47 8.19
CA LEU A 68 12.02 23.42 7.09
C LEU A 68 10.58 23.28 7.61
N PHE A 69 10.33 22.51 8.68
CA PHE A 69 8.99 22.35 9.31
C PHE A 69 9.07 21.94 10.80
N GLU A 70 8.08 22.36 11.60
CA GLU A 70 7.83 21.89 12.97
C GLU A 70 6.82 20.73 12.95
N TYR A 71 7.25 19.52 13.32
CA TYR A 71 6.32 18.39 13.47
C TYR A 71 5.59 18.48 14.81
N LYS A 72 4.44 19.14 14.83
CA LYS A 72 3.46 18.90 15.90
C LYS A 72 2.86 17.52 15.66
N ILE A 73 3.26 16.55 16.47
CA ILE A 73 2.54 15.29 16.58
C ILE A 73 1.12 15.67 17.03
N LYS A 74 0.14 15.57 16.13
CA LYS A 74 -1.27 15.68 16.52
C LYS A 74 -1.58 14.47 17.40
N GLU A 75 -1.91 14.74 18.66
CA GLU A 75 -2.53 13.79 19.60
C GLU A 75 -3.82 13.20 19.01
#